data_AF-A0A9J6DA96-F1
#
_entry.id   AF-A0A9J6DA96-F1
#
_cell.length_a   1.000
_cell.length_b   1.000
_cell.length_c   1.000
_cell.angle_alpha   90.00
_cell.angle_beta   90.00
_cell.angle_gamma   90.00
#
_symmetry.space_group_name_H-M   'P 1'
#
loop_
_entity.id
_entity.type
_entity.pdbx_description
1 polymer ?
#
loop_
_entity_poly.entity_id
_entity_poly.type
_entity_poly.pdbx_seq_one_letter_code
_entity_poly.pdbx_strand_id
1 'polypeptide(L)'
;MMQASKATVASTESNMSSTDAAAPVAYFGVSLEAGTTLCDDDELPLIFSDLASALRCLKKYRGARFKAFGSREDAIAFSITPADTAVKSTELPNFASAALVGETSSNYPAPASQDLVRLRKAVEDGDAAFFKQTVWSNPRYLVGSGDTPTILQEGYRYNALHVACTKGKATLVQLLLNTLQDAHFIELLYPDSSIDVRNWRKMFLLDRYLNTPEKGHCETPLHFACKFGCYEAVELLVELPECDRNSRNKEGKVPRDIICDRMPSATVNFKKRMDSLFEERLFVPVLRSEDNSVAPTVGEPFSPRASPMLSPTASLLVTSRSIVATAGPMSPTEARRM
;
A
#
# COMPACT_ATOMS: atom_id res chain seq x y z
N MET A 1 46.38 -50.72 -50.14
CA MET A 1 45.51 -51.91 -50.11
C MET A 1 44.39 -51.65 -49.12
N MET A 2 43.15 -51.67 -49.63
CA MET A 2 41.85 -51.94 -48.97
C MET A 2 41.53 -51.15 -47.69
N GLN A 3 40.58 -50.19 -47.69
CA GLN A 3 39.10 -50.40 -47.59
C GLN A 3 38.75 -51.42 -46.49
N ALA A 4 37.84 -51.22 -45.54
CA ALA A 4 36.75 -50.27 -45.28
C ALA A 4 36.41 -50.47 -43.76
N SER A 5 35.57 -49.71 -43.04
CA SER A 5 34.17 -49.37 -43.29
C SER A 5 33.65 -48.46 -42.16
N LYS A 6 33.01 -47.35 -42.57
CA LYS A 6 31.74 -46.75 -42.09
C LYS A 6 31.28 -46.94 -40.62
N ALA A 7 30.98 -45.81 -39.93
CA ALA A 7 29.60 -45.35 -39.66
C ALA A 7 29.53 -43.97 -38.93
N THR A 8 29.14 -42.97 -39.71
CA THR A 8 28.27 -41.79 -39.49
C THR A 8 27.54 -41.55 -38.14
N VAL A 9 27.80 -40.36 -37.56
CA VAL A 9 26.90 -39.30 -36.99
C VAL A 9 25.93 -39.63 -35.85
N ALA A 10 26.06 -38.93 -34.71
CA ALA A 10 25.09 -37.93 -34.22
C ALA A 10 25.41 -37.45 -32.80
N SER A 11 25.35 -36.14 -32.62
CA SER A 11 25.33 -35.43 -31.34
C SER A 11 24.09 -35.82 -30.52
N THR A 12 24.25 -36.08 -29.22
CA THR A 12 23.15 -35.98 -28.25
C THR A 12 23.69 -35.77 -26.83
N GLU A 13 22.89 -35.02 -26.08
CA GLU A 13 23.08 -34.39 -24.77
C GLU A 13 23.20 -35.35 -23.57
N SER A 14 23.29 -34.73 -22.38
CA SER A 14 23.01 -35.23 -21.01
C SER A 14 24.26 -35.54 -20.16
N ASN A 15 24.40 -35.18 -18.88
CA ASN A 15 23.62 -34.40 -17.90
C ASN A 15 24.50 -34.17 -16.63
N MET A 16 23.93 -33.46 -15.62
CA MET A 16 24.36 -33.25 -14.21
C MET A 16 25.17 -31.97 -13.91
N SER A 17 24.98 -31.21 -12.82
CA SER A 17 23.83 -30.82 -11.96
C SER A 17 24.40 -29.89 -10.87
N SER A 18 23.78 -28.72 -10.66
CA SER A 18 23.64 -27.93 -9.41
C SER A 18 24.77 -27.84 -8.36
N THR A 19 25.17 -26.60 -7.98
CA THR A 19 24.94 -26.01 -6.64
C THR A 19 25.35 -24.54 -6.50
N ASP A 20 24.48 -23.79 -5.81
CA ASP A 20 24.67 -22.52 -5.07
C ASP A 20 25.28 -21.28 -5.74
N ALA A 21 24.39 -20.39 -6.18
CA ALA A 21 24.67 -18.96 -6.22
C ALA A 21 24.67 -18.43 -4.77
N ALA A 22 25.86 -18.26 -4.19
CA ALA A 22 26.06 -17.73 -2.85
C ALA A 22 25.35 -16.37 -2.67
N ALA A 23 24.59 -16.23 -1.59
CA ALA A 23 23.97 -14.97 -1.17
C ALA A 23 25.04 -13.87 -1.03
N PRO A 24 24.72 -12.59 -1.30
CA PRO A 24 25.66 -11.49 -1.13
C PRO A 24 26.10 -11.42 0.34
N VAL A 25 27.38 -11.68 0.61
CA VAL A 25 27.96 -11.65 1.95
C VAL A 25 28.00 -10.20 2.42
N ALA A 26 27.10 -9.84 3.33
CA ALA A 26 27.08 -8.52 3.98
C ALA A 26 27.92 -8.56 5.27
N TYR A 27 28.91 -7.67 5.37
CA TYR A 27 29.70 -7.44 6.59
C TYR A 27 29.12 -6.26 7.36
N PHE A 28 28.93 -6.39 8.66
CA PHE A 28 28.35 -5.37 9.52
C PHE A 28 29.43 -4.76 10.41
N GLY A 29 29.76 -3.48 10.20
CA GLY A 29 30.68 -2.74 11.07
C GLY A 29 29.93 -1.98 12.16
N VAL A 30 30.42 -2.03 13.40
CA VAL A 30 29.86 -1.30 14.56
C VAL A 30 30.85 -0.24 15.02
N SER A 31 30.42 1.02 15.04
CA SER A 31 31.17 2.19 15.52
C SER A 31 30.68 2.58 16.91
N LEU A 32 31.62 2.86 17.81
CA LEU A 32 31.35 3.29 19.20
C LEU A 32 31.49 4.81 19.33
N GLU A 33 30.80 5.40 20.32
CA GLU A 33 30.97 6.82 20.66
C GLU A 33 32.33 7.06 21.33
N ALA A 34 32.91 8.24 21.07
CA ALA A 34 34.19 8.65 21.63
C ALA A 34 34.11 8.66 23.17
N GLY A 35 34.94 7.84 23.82
CA GLY A 35 34.96 7.70 25.29
C GLY A 35 34.24 6.46 25.83
N THR A 36 33.71 5.57 24.97
CA THR A 36 33.14 4.28 25.39
C THR A 36 34.24 3.33 25.86
N THR A 37 34.17 2.85 27.11
CA THR A 37 35.07 1.81 27.63
C THR A 37 34.65 0.44 27.09
N LEU A 38 35.53 -0.23 26.36
CA LEU A 38 35.33 -1.61 25.91
C LEU A 38 35.29 -2.55 27.12
N CYS A 39 34.35 -3.50 27.14
CA CYS A 39 34.27 -4.50 28.21
C CYS A 39 35.00 -5.79 27.81
N ASP A 40 36.09 -6.07 28.52
CA ASP A 40 36.85 -7.32 28.79
C ASP A 40 37.04 -8.45 27.74
N ASP A 41 36.56 -8.34 26.50
CA ASP A 41 36.96 -9.24 25.38
C ASP A 41 36.79 -8.61 23.98
N ASP A 42 36.22 -7.41 23.87
CA ASP A 42 35.93 -6.78 22.59
C ASP A 42 37.11 -5.90 22.13
N GLU A 43 37.82 -6.33 21.09
CA GLU A 43 38.85 -5.52 20.43
C GLU A 43 38.31 -4.89 19.13
N LEU A 44 38.71 -3.64 18.85
CA LEU A 44 38.43 -3.00 17.57
C LEU A 44 39.26 -3.66 16.46
N PRO A 45 38.71 -3.89 15.24
CA PRO A 45 37.39 -3.45 14.76
C PRO A 45 36.26 -4.45 15.07
N LEU A 46 35.12 -3.92 15.53
CA LEU A 46 33.88 -4.65 15.76
C LEU A 46 33.14 -4.92 14.43
N ILE A 47 33.37 -6.10 13.86
CA ILE A 47 32.79 -6.52 12.59
C ILE A 47 32.12 -7.88 12.74
N PHE A 48 30.94 -8.00 12.14
CA PHE A 48 30.13 -9.21 12.17
C PHE A 48 29.76 -9.64 10.76
N SER A 49 29.72 -10.94 10.51
CA SER A 49 29.20 -11.52 9.26
C SER A 49 27.70 -11.78 9.30
N ASP A 50 27.07 -11.55 10.46
CA ASP A 50 25.64 -11.76 10.67
C ASP A 50 25.00 -10.60 11.44
N LEU A 51 23.75 -10.28 11.05
CA LEU A 51 22.99 -9.16 11.62
C LEU A 51 22.65 -9.38 13.10
N ALA A 52 22.47 -10.63 13.54
CA ALA A 52 22.07 -10.93 14.91
C ALA A 52 23.20 -10.63 15.92
N SER A 53 24.46 -10.88 15.55
CA SER A 53 25.64 -10.53 16.34
C SER A 53 25.88 -9.03 16.37
N ALA A 54 25.70 -8.34 15.22
CA ALA A 54 25.79 -6.88 15.16
C ALA A 54 24.76 -6.20 16.09
N LEU A 55 23.51 -6.68 16.08
CA LEU A 55 22.45 -6.15 16.95
C LEU A 55 22.66 -6.48 18.43
N ARG A 56 23.30 -7.62 18.76
CA ARG A 56 23.71 -7.92 20.14
C ARG A 56 24.78 -6.95 20.63
N CYS A 57 25.77 -6.64 19.78
CA CYS A 57 26.79 -5.64 20.07
C CYS A 57 26.18 -4.24 20.27
N LEU A 58 25.22 -3.86 19.43
CA LEU A 58 24.48 -2.59 19.55
C LEU A 58 23.70 -2.45 20.86
N LYS A 59 23.17 -3.57 21.39
CA LYS A 59 22.50 -3.59 22.70
C LYS A 59 23.49 -3.52 23.87
N LYS A 60 24.73 -4.00 23.67
CA LYS A 60 25.81 -3.96 24.66
C LYS A 60 26.34 -2.54 24.84
N TYR A 61 26.46 -1.77 23.76
CA TYR A 61 27.00 -0.40 23.76
C TYR A 61 25.91 0.63 23.43
N ARG A 62 25.39 1.35 24.45
CA ARG A 62 24.46 2.46 24.22
C ARG A 62 25.15 3.58 23.45
N GLY A 63 24.54 4.04 22.36
CA GLY A 63 25.09 5.09 21.48
C GLY A 63 25.87 4.53 20.28
N ALA A 64 26.17 3.23 20.24
CA ALA A 64 26.82 2.62 19.09
C ALA A 64 25.97 2.73 17.81
N ARG A 65 26.62 2.78 16.66
CA ARG A 65 25.98 2.78 15.33
C ARG A 65 26.52 1.60 14.52
N PHE A 66 25.69 1.01 13.66
CA PHE A 66 26.15 -0.07 12.78
C PHE A 66 25.71 0.17 11.33
N LYS A 67 26.49 -0.36 10.38
CA LYS A 67 26.20 -0.29 8.94
C LYS A 67 26.64 -1.58 8.26
N ALA A 68 25.90 -2.00 7.22
CA ALA A 68 26.23 -3.15 6.38
C ALA A 68 27.07 -2.72 5.16
N PHE A 69 28.05 -3.52 4.79
CA PHE A 69 29.01 -3.29 3.72
C PHE A 69 29.17 -4.56 2.88
N GLY A 70 29.38 -4.40 1.57
CA GLY A 70 29.72 -5.51 0.68
C GLY A 70 31.21 -5.93 0.77
N SER A 71 32.07 -5.07 1.32
CA SER A 71 33.49 -5.31 1.55
C SER A 71 33.78 -5.31 3.06
N ARG A 72 34.66 -6.23 3.49
CA ARG A 72 35.09 -6.32 4.88
C ARG A 72 35.95 -5.13 5.27
N GLU A 73 36.74 -4.61 4.33
CA GLU A 73 37.63 -3.46 4.52
C GLU A 73 36.84 -2.19 4.85
N ASP A 74 35.71 -1.97 4.16
CA ASP A 74 34.83 -0.82 4.44
C ASP A 74 34.16 -0.93 5.82
N ALA A 75 33.80 -2.16 6.24
CA ALA A 75 33.28 -2.42 7.58
C ALA A 75 34.33 -2.18 8.69
N ILE A 76 35.60 -2.50 8.42
CA ILE A 76 36.74 -2.16 9.31
C ILE A 76 36.84 -0.65 9.46
N ALA A 77 36.89 0.08 8.35
CA ALA A 77 37.04 1.54 8.35
C ALA A 77 35.91 2.23 9.12
N PHE A 78 34.69 1.72 9.00
CA PHE A 78 33.54 2.24 9.74
C PHE A 78 33.63 1.96 11.25
N SER A 79 34.07 0.75 11.65
CA SER A 79 34.14 0.39 13.06
C SER A 79 35.19 1.18 13.85
N ILE A 80 36.30 1.57 13.21
CA ILE A 80 37.37 2.36 13.84
C ILE A 80 37.11 3.87 13.83
N THR A 81 36.10 4.34 13.07
CA THR A 81 35.78 5.77 12.99
C THR A 81 34.76 6.12 14.09
N PRO A 82 35.09 7.01 15.05
CA PRO A 82 34.16 7.40 16.11
C PRO A 82 32.96 8.20 15.54
N ALA A 83 31.79 8.00 16.13
CA ALA A 83 30.48 8.44 15.60
C ALA A 83 30.24 9.97 15.45
N ASP A 84 31.27 10.81 15.64
CA ASP A 84 31.21 12.29 15.61
C ASP A 84 31.56 12.94 14.27
N THR A 85 32.09 12.20 13.28
CA THR A 85 32.33 12.78 11.96
C THR A 85 31.14 12.54 11.03
N ALA A 86 30.37 13.60 10.80
CA ALA A 86 29.33 13.66 9.79
C ALA A 86 29.92 13.42 8.38
N VAL A 87 29.74 12.21 7.85
CA VAL A 87 29.99 11.91 6.42
C VAL A 87 28.71 11.39 5.80
N LYS A 88 28.23 12.15 4.80
CA LYS A 88 27.05 11.89 3.98
C LYS A 88 27.15 10.53 3.30
N SER A 89 26.12 9.70 3.47
CA SER A 89 25.95 8.42 2.76
C SER A 89 25.48 8.65 1.33
N THR A 90 26.31 8.26 0.36
CA THR A 90 25.94 8.12 -1.06
C THR A 90 25.23 6.78 -1.27
N GLU A 91 24.06 6.82 -1.92
CA GLU A 91 23.23 5.67 -2.28
C GLU A 91 23.67 5.03 -3.60
N LEU A 92 23.36 3.74 -3.78
CA LEU A 92 22.87 3.09 -5.02
C LEU A 92 22.33 1.68 -4.67
N PRO A 93 21.47 1.04 -5.50
CA PRO A 93 20.09 0.73 -5.14
C PRO A 93 19.80 -0.78 -5.01
N ASN A 94 18.86 -1.17 -4.14
CA ASN A 94 17.77 -2.10 -4.50
C ASN A 94 16.77 -2.37 -3.36
N PHE A 95 15.49 -2.18 -3.72
CA PHE A 95 14.30 -2.96 -3.38
C PHE A 95 14.41 -3.98 -2.23
N ALA A 96 14.00 -3.59 -1.02
CA ALA A 96 13.34 -4.45 0.01
C ALA A 96 13.37 -3.85 1.44
N SER A 97 13.63 -2.57 1.63
CA SER A 97 13.55 -1.93 2.97
C SER A 97 12.79 -0.61 2.91
N ALA A 98 11.47 -0.67 2.71
CA ALA A 98 10.57 0.48 2.82
C ALA A 98 10.25 0.86 4.29
N ALA A 99 11.21 0.66 5.20
CA ALA A 99 11.17 1.19 6.55
C ALA A 99 12.55 1.78 6.84
N LEU A 100 12.57 3.01 7.34
CA LEU A 100 13.76 3.83 7.66
C LEU A 100 14.30 4.71 6.49
N VAL A 101 13.41 5.43 5.80
CA VAL A 101 13.80 6.77 5.36
C VAL A 101 13.78 7.64 6.60
N GLY A 102 14.95 8.17 6.99
CA GLY A 102 15.08 9.08 8.13
C GLY A 102 14.03 10.18 8.06
N GLU A 103 13.36 10.44 9.19
CA GLU A 103 12.36 11.50 9.31
C GLU A 103 13.02 12.83 8.94
N THR A 104 12.73 13.34 7.74
CA THR A 104 12.77 14.78 7.53
C THR A 104 11.68 15.34 8.44
N SER A 105 12.09 15.99 9.52
CA SER A 105 11.20 16.55 10.53
C SER A 105 10.17 17.44 9.84
N SER A 106 8.91 17.03 9.84
CA SER A 106 7.82 17.84 9.32
C SER A 106 7.83 19.21 10.00
N ASN A 107 7.64 20.29 9.24
CA ASN A 107 7.58 21.67 9.78
C ASN A 107 6.33 21.92 10.64
N TYR A 108 5.45 20.94 10.77
CA TYR A 108 4.21 21.06 11.51
C TYR A 108 4.31 20.36 12.87
N PRO A 109 3.92 21.04 13.97
CA PRO A 109 3.88 20.43 15.28
C PRO A 109 2.79 19.35 15.35
N ALA A 110 3.01 18.32 16.18
CA ALA A 110 1.99 17.33 16.46
C ALA A 110 0.80 17.98 17.20
N PRO A 111 -0.47 17.72 16.80
CA PRO A 111 -1.63 18.25 17.48
C PRO A 111 -1.71 17.77 18.92
N ALA A 112 -2.19 18.63 19.82
CA ALA A 112 -2.44 18.24 21.20
C ALA A 112 -3.64 17.28 21.28
N SER A 113 -3.71 16.46 22.33
CA SER A 113 -4.82 15.51 22.54
C SER A 113 -6.19 16.19 22.57
N GLN A 114 -6.26 17.40 23.17
CA GLN A 114 -7.49 18.20 23.19
C GLN A 114 -7.94 18.63 21.79
N ASP A 115 -7.00 18.93 20.89
CA ASP A 115 -7.31 19.33 19.52
C ASP A 115 -7.77 18.14 18.68
N LEU A 116 -7.18 16.95 18.88
CA LEU A 116 -7.67 15.72 18.26
C LEU A 116 -9.09 15.38 18.73
N VAL A 117 -9.42 15.65 20.00
CA VAL A 117 -10.79 15.53 20.51
C VAL A 117 -11.74 16.53 19.85
N ARG A 118 -11.31 17.79 19.64
CA ARG A 118 -12.11 18.80 18.91
C ARG A 118 -12.34 18.39 17.46
N LEU A 119 -11.29 17.93 16.77
CA LEU A 119 -11.40 17.43 15.40
C LEU A 119 -12.33 16.22 15.33
N ARG A 120 -12.23 15.27 16.27
CA ARG A 120 -13.16 14.14 16.35
C ARG A 120 -14.60 14.61 16.46
N LYS A 121 -14.91 15.54 17.37
CA LYS A 121 -16.26 16.08 17.51
C LYS A 121 -16.77 16.73 16.24
N ALA A 122 -15.93 17.54 15.58
CA ALA A 122 -16.28 18.12 14.29
C ALA A 122 -16.60 17.04 13.23
N VAL A 123 -15.85 15.94 13.23
CA VAL A 123 -16.15 14.78 12.37
C VAL A 123 -17.47 14.12 12.74
N GLU A 124 -17.75 13.97 14.04
CA GLU A 124 -19.01 13.39 14.53
C GLU A 124 -20.23 14.26 14.22
N ASP A 125 -20.08 15.58 14.27
CA ASP A 125 -21.13 16.56 14.00
C ASP A 125 -21.32 16.79 12.50
N GLY A 126 -20.30 16.53 11.68
CA GLY A 126 -20.33 16.74 10.23
C GLY A 126 -19.88 18.14 9.81
N ASP A 127 -19.11 18.85 10.63
CA ASP A 127 -18.61 20.19 10.32
C ASP A 127 -17.45 20.11 9.31
N ALA A 128 -17.81 20.07 8.03
CA ALA A 128 -16.87 20.01 6.92
C ALA A 128 -15.98 21.26 6.80
N ALA A 129 -16.48 22.43 7.19
CA ALA A 129 -15.74 23.68 7.09
C ALA A 129 -14.62 23.72 8.12
N PHE A 130 -14.95 23.46 9.39
CA PHE A 130 -13.97 23.37 10.46
C PHE A 130 -12.96 22.25 10.21
N PHE A 131 -13.43 21.07 9.78
CA PHE A 131 -12.54 19.95 9.44
C PHE A 131 -11.52 20.36 8.37
N LYS A 132 -11.98 20.94 7.25
CA LYS A 132 -11.11 21.38 6.16
C LYS A 132 -10.09 22.41 6.66
N GLN A 133 -10.55 23.45 7.35
CA GLN A 133 -9.67 24.50 7.85
C GLN A 133 -8.59 23.92 8.78
N THR A 134 -8.97 23.06 9.72
CA THR A 134 -8.06 22.47 10.70
C THR A 134 -7.00 21.61 10.02
N VAL A 135 -7.43 20.67 9.15
CA VAL A 135 -6.53 19.73 8.48
C VAL A 135 -5.57 20.42 7.52
N TRP A 136 -6.02 21.44 6.79
CA TRP A 136 -5.17 22.17 5.85
C TRP A 136 -4.26 23.20 6.55
N SER A 137 -4.61 23.65 7.75
CA SER A 137 -3.70 24.46 8.58
C SER A 137 -2.54 23.64 9.16
N ASN A 138 -2.76 22.36 9.41
CA ASN A 138 -1.75 21.43 9.90
C ASN A 138 -2.06 20.00 9.44
N PRO A 139 -1.34 19.48 8.43
CA PRO A 139 -1.58 18.12 7.92
C PRO A 139 -1.38 17.01 8.95
N ARG A 140 -0.69 17.28 10.08
CA ARG A 140 -0.49 16.32 11.18
C ARG A 140 -1.77 15.91 11.90
N TYR A 141 -2.89 16.60 11.65
CA TYR A 141 -4.20 16.15 12.10
C TYR A 141 -4.68 14.87 11.41
N LEU A 142 -4.21 14.60 10.19
CA LEU A 142 -4.47 13.36 9.48
C LEU A 142 -3.23 12.45 9.42
N VAL A 143 -2.02 13.01 9.42
CA VAL A 143 -0.78 12.24 9.33
C VAL A 143 -0.05 12.20 10.66
N GLY A 144 -0.10 11.04 11.31
CA GLY A 144 0.60 10.73 12.55
C GLY A 144 2.10 10.51 12.32
N SER A 145 2.85 10.23 13.39
CA SER A 145 4.28 9.90 13.28
C SER A 145 4.48 8.69 12.35
N GLY A 146 5.54 8.72 11.53
CA GLY A 146 5.87 7.64 10.60
C GLY A 146 4.85 7.41 9.48
N ASP A 147 4.25 8.47 8.93
CA ASP A 147 3.30 8.40 7.79
C ASP A 147 2.08 7.49 8.02
N THR A 148 1.62 7.41 9.28
CA THR A 148 0.44 6.60 9.66
C THR A 148 -0.81 7.46 9.85
N PRO A 149 -2.02 6.92 9.66
CA PRO A 149 -3.25 7.64 9.99
C PRO A 149 -3.28 8.09 11.45
N THR A 150 -3.65 9.36 11.66
CA THR A 150 -3.87 9.88 13.02
C THR A 150 -5.08 9.20 13.64
N ILE A 151 -4.92 8.77 14.89
CA ILE A 151 -5.96 8.10 15.66
C ILE A 151 -6.77 9.17 16.41
N LEU A 152 -8.05 9.28 16.08
CA LEU A 152 -8.97 10.23 16.73
C LEU A 152 -9.62 9.64 17.99
N GLN A 153 -9.70 8.31 18.10
CA GLN A 153 -10.22 7.62 19.28
C GLN A 153 -9.29 6.50 19.70
N GLU A 154 -8.51 6.72 20.77
CA GLU A 154 -7.41 5.84 21.17
C GLU A 154 -7.85 4.43 21.61
N GLY A 155 -8.97 4.32 22.33
CA GLY A 155 -9.41 3.03 22.90
C GLY A 155 -9.57 1.92 21.86
N TYR A 156 -10.31 2.20 20.78
CA TYR A 156 -10.49 1.29 19.65
C TYR A 156 -9.56 1.59 18.47
N ARG A 157 -8.73 2.64 18.57
CA ARG A 157 -7.85 3.13 17.51
C ARG A 157 -8.58 3.53 16.22
N TYR A 158 -9.66 4.30 16.34
CA TYR A 158 -10.36 4.80 15.15
C TYR A 158 -9.55 5.91 14.48
N ASN A 159 -9.28 5.72 13.18
CA ASN A 159 -8.91 6.82 12.31
C ASN A 159 -10.16 7.67 11.98
N ALA A 160 -9.97 8.80 11.29
CA ALA A 160 -11.06 9.70 10.95
C ALA A 160 -12.15 9.09 10.04
N LEU A 161 -11.80 8.14 9.14
CA LEU A 161 -12.80 7.44 8.32
C LEU A 161 -13.72 6.55 9.14
N HIS A 162 -13.20 5.80 10.12
CA HIS A 162 -14.04 5.01 11.02
C HIS A 162 -15.08 5.91 11.72
N VAL A 163 -14.66 7.05 12.26
CA VAL A 163 -15.54 8.00 12.96
C VAL A 163 -16.61 8.54 12.00
N ALA A 164 -16.21 9.02 10.82
CA ALA A 164 -17.14 9.57 9.83
C ALA A 164 -18.17 8.52 9.36
N CYS A 165 -17.73 7.29 9.09
CA CYS A 165 -18.61 6.19 8.67
C CYS A 165 -19.57 5.77 9.79
N THR A 166 -19.09 5.71 11.05
CA THR A 166 -19.93 5.40 12.22
C THR A 166 -21.10 6.38 12.36
N LYS A 167 -20.84 7.66 12.08
CA LYS A 167 -21.81 8.75 12.27
C LYS A 167 -22.60 9.08 11.00
N GLY A 168 -22.40 8.31 9.93
CA GLY A 168 -23.10 8.51 8.66
C GLY A 168 -22.74 9.81 7.93
N LYS A 169 -21.54 10.37 8.15
CA LYS A 169 -21.13 11.66 7.59
C LYS A 169 -20.47 11.51 6.21
N ALA A 170 -21.26 11.14 5.21
CA ALA A 170 -20.76 10.89 3.86
C ALA A 170 -20.01 12.08 3.23
N THR A 171 -20.48 13.32 3.44
CA THR A 171 -19.79 14.53 2.97
C THR A 171 -18.37 14.65 3.53
N LEU A 172 -18.17 14.26 4.79
CA LEU A 172 -16.85 14.23 5.40
C LEU A 172 -15.99 13.07 4.90
N VAL A 173 -16.59 11.90 4.64
CA VAL A 173 -15.88 10.79 4.00
C VAL A 173 -15.32 11.24 2.66
N GLN A 174 -16.14 11.88 1.81
CA GLN A 174 -15.70 12.41 0.53
C GLN A 174 -14.60 13.46 0.69
N LEU A 175 -14.79 14.44 1.59
CA LEU A 175 -13.80 15.49 1.84
C LEU A 175 -12.46 14.92 2.33
N LEU A 176 -12.50 13.93 3.22
CA LEU A 176 -11.32 13.26 3.74
C LEU A 176 -10.59 12.51 2.63
N LEU A 177 -11.30 11.71 1.82
CA LEU A 177 -10.73 10.99 0.69
C LEU A 177 -10.11 11.94 -0.34
N ASN A 178 -10.79 13.04 -0.67
CA ASN A 178 -10.26 14.07 -1.56
C ASN A 178 -8.98 14.71 -1.00
N THR A 179 -8.96 15.00 0.30
CA THR A 179 -7.78 15.58 0.96
C THR A 179 -6.59 14.61 0.95
N LEU A 180 -6.82 13.32 1.19
CA LEU A 180 -5.76 12.30 1.16
C LEU A 180 -5.25 12.02 -0.25
N GLN A 181 -6.08 12.18 -1.29
CA GLN A 181 -5.70 11.98 -2.69
C GLN A 181 -5.03 13.22 -3.32
N ASP A 182 -5.14 14.38 -2.68
CA ASP A 182 -4.53 15.62 -3.12
C ASP A 182 -3.00 15.55 -2.97
N ALA A 183 -2.28 15.76 -4.07
CA ALA A 183 -0.82 15.77 -4.08
C ALA A 183 -0.24 16.94 -3.27
N HIS A 184 -0.95 18.07 -3.24
CA HIS A 184 -0.50 19.26 -2.51
C HIS A 184 -0.55 19.02 -0.99
N PHE A 185 -1.50 18.22 -0.51
CA PHE A 185 -1.60 17.92 0.92
C PHE A 185 -0.34 17.22 1.47
N ILE A 186 0.23 16.27 0.71
CA ILE A 186 1.47 15.59 1.08
C ILE A 186 2.70 16.47 0.84
N GLU A 187 2.65 17.33 -0.16
CA GLU A 187 3.69 18.33 -0.42
C GLU A 187 3.89 19.29 0.76
N LEU A 188 2.81 19.68 1.46
CA LEU A 188 2.91 20.50 2.68
C LEU A 188 3.82 19.84 3.73
N LEU A 189 3.70 18.52 3.94
CA LEU A 189 4.52 17.80 4.92
C LEU A 189 5.96 17.60 4.46
N TYR A 190 6.16 17.44 3.15
CA TYR A 190 7.41 17.00 2.55
C TYR A 190 7.77 17.81 1.29
N PRO A 191 8.04 19.12 1.42
CA PRO A 191 8.28 19.99 0.25
C PRO A 191 9.54 19.57 -0.52
N ASP A 192 10.59 19.16 0.19
CA ASP A 192 11.89 18.82 -0.40
C ASP A 192 11.98 17.38 -0.93
N SER A 193 10.93 16.57 -0.75
CA SER A 193 10.91 15.18 -1.26
C SER A 193 10.64 15.14 -2.76
N SER A 194 11.14 14.11 -3.45
CA SER A 194 10.82 13.90 -4.86
C SER A 194 9.32 13.60 -5.07
N ILE A 195 8.82 13.85 -6.28
CA ILE A 195 7.43 13.58 -6.64
C ILE A 195 7.06 12.10 -6.45
N ASP A 196 7.97 11.18 -6.78
CA ASP A 196 7.76 9.74 -6.65
C ASP A 196 7.60 9.32 -5.18
N VAL A 197 8.44 9.86 -4.29
CA VAL A 197 8.35 9.59 -2.85
C VAL A 197 7.05 10.17 -2.27
N ARG A 198 6.66 11.38 -2.68
CA ARG A 198 5.37 11.96 -2.26
C ARG A 198 4.18 11.13 -2.75
N ASN A 199 4.20 10.69 -4.00
CA ASN A 199 3.16 9.84 -4.55
C ASN A 199 3.07 8.50 -3.82
N TRP A 200 4.21 7.87 -3.52
CA TRP A 200 4.25 6.65 -2.74
C TRP A 200 3.68 6.86 -1.33
N ARG A 201 4.09 7.91 -0.61
CA ARG A 201 3.53 8.26 0.71
C ARG A 201 2.04 8.51 0.66
N LYS A 202 1.56 9.20 -0.38
CA LYS A 202 0.14 9.45 -0.60
C LYS A 202 -0.66 8.16 -0.73
N MET A 203 -0.20 7.25 -1.59
CA MET A 203 -0.84 5.94 -1.80
C MET A 203 -0.78 5.08 -0.55
N PHE A 204 0.37 5.05 0.12
CA PHE A 204 0.54 4.33 1.38
C PHE A 204 -0.41 4.86 2.45
N LEU A 205 -0.48 6.18 2.66
CA LEU A 205 -1.36 6.79 3.64
C LEU A 205 -2.84 6.48 3.33
N LEU A 206 -3.24 6.58 2.05
CA LEU A 206 -4.60 6.27 1.61
C LEU A 206 -4.97 4.81 1.92
N ASP A 207 -4.11 3.86 1.54
CA ASP A 207 -4.27 2.44 1.87
C ASP A 207 -4.46 2.24 3.39
N ARG A 208 -3.60 2.85 4.21
CA ARG A 208 -3.71 2.75 5.66
C ARG A 208 -5.02 3.33 6.19
N TYR A 209 -5.52 4.41 5.61
CA TYR A 209 -6.82 4.97 5.99
C TYR A 209 -7.97 4.03 5.64
N LEU A 210 -7.95 3.41 4.46
CA LEU A 210 -9.00 2.55 3.93
C LEU A 210 -9.02 1.16 4.55
N ASN A 211 -7.86 0.58 4.83
CA ASN A 211 -7.71 -0.86 5.07
C ASN A 211 -7.15 -1.20 6.46
N THR A 212 -6.73 -0.22 7.27
CA THR A 212 -6.33 -0.52 8.66
C THR A 212 -7.58 -0.79 9.50
N PRO A 213 -7.75 -1.98 10.08
CA PRO A 213 -8.88 -2.27 10.94
C PRO A 213 -8.73 -1.62 12.33
N GLU A 214 -9.84 -1.38 12.99
CA GLU A 214 -9.85 -0.98 14.39
C GLU A 214 -9.44 -2.14 15.33
N LYS A 215 -9.06 -1.82 16.57
CA LYS A 215 -8.38 -2.76 17.48
C LYS A 215 -9.30 -3.85 18.08
N GLY A 216 -10.59 -3.60 18.23
CA GLY A 216 -11.52 -4.43 19.00
C GLY A 216 -12.08 -5.63 18.24
N HIS A 217 -12.83 -5.36 17.17
CA HIS A 217 -13.49 -6.30 16.27
C HIS A 217 -12.76 -6.51 14.94
N CYS A 218 -11.62 -5.85 14.73
CA CYS A 218 -10.88 -5.86 13.46
C CYS A 218 -11.73 -5.38 12.28
N GLU A 219 -12.60 -4.39 12.50
CA GLU A 219 -13.45 -3.82 11.44
C GLU A 219 -12.75 -2.66 10.72
N THR A 220 -12.76 -2.66 9.38
CA THR A 220 -12.26 -1.55 8.55
C THR A 220 -13.30 -0.43 8.42
N PRO A 221 -12.97 0.78 7.93
CA PRO A 221 -13.98 1.82 7.68
C PRO A 221 -15.14 1.36 6.79
N LEU A 222 -14.89 0.49 5.81
CA LEU A 222 -15.95 -0.08 4.97
C LEU A 222 -16.91 -0.96 5.79
N HIS A 223 -16.41 -1.75 6.75
CA HIS A 223 -17.28 -2.46 7.69
C HIS A 223 -18.18 -1.49 8.47
N PHE A 224 -17.63 -0.38 8.96
CA PHE A 224 -18.42 0.62 9.68
C PHE A 224 -19.49 1.25 8.78
N ALA A 225 -19.14 1.66 7.56
CA ALA A 225 -20.09 2.24 6.62
C ALA A 225 -21.26 1.28 6.35
N CYS A 226 -20.99 -0.01 6.14
CA CYS A 226 -22.01 -1.03 5.94
C CYS A 226 -22.85 -1.28 7.21
N LYS A 227 -22.19 -1.48 8.35
CA LYS A 227 -22.80 -1.78 9.65
C LYS A 227 -23.80 -0.72 10.11
N PHE A 228 -23.44 0.54 9.90
CA PHE A 228 -24.27 1.69 10.27
C PHE A 228 -25.13 2.20 9.10
N GLY A 229 -25.14 1.53 7.95
CA GLY A 229 -26.03 1.85 6.84
C GLY A 229 -25.76 3.20 6.16
N CYS A 230 -24.51 3.66 6.14
CA CYS A 230 -24.13 4.90 5.46
C CYS A 230 -23.93 4.63 3.96
N TYR A 231 -25.04 4.63 3.20
CA TYR A 231 -25.07 4.24 1.79
C TYR A 231 -24.05 5.01 0.94
N GLU A 232 -24.02 6.34 1.05
CA GLU A 232 -23.15 7.19 0.24
C GLU A 232 -21.67 6.98 0.59
N ALA A 233 -21.34 6.69 1.86
CA ALA A 233 -19.97 6.33 2.22
C ALA A 233 -19.58 4.95 1.66
N VAL A 234 -20.49 3.97 1.66
CA VAL A 234 -20.26 2.67 1.02
C VAL A 234 -20.00 2.86 -0.48
N GLU A 235 -20.82 3.67 -1.15
CA GLU A 235 -20.66 3.98 -2.58
C GLU A 235 -19.27 4.56 -2.87
N LEU A 236 -18.87 5.61 -2.14
CA LEU A 236 -17.55 6.24 -2.28
C LEU A 236 -16.39 5.28 -2.02
N LEU A 237 -16.46 4.48 -0.95
CA LEU A 237 -15.37 3.57 -0.57
C LEU A 237 -15.25 2.41 -1.54
N VAL A 238 -16.38 1.84 -1.97
CA VAL A 238 -16.41 0.70 -2.89
C VAL A 238 -15.92 1.09 -4.28
N GLU A 239 -16.10 2.35 -4.70
CA GLU A 239 -15.59 2.89 -5.96
C GLU A 239 -14.05 3.00 -6.01
N LEU A 240 -13.38 3.09 -4.87
CA LEU A 240 -11.92 3.17 -4.82
C LEU A 240 -11.25 1.80 -5.05
N PRO A 241 -10.30 1.67 -5.99
CA PRO A 241 -9.57 0.43 -6.24
C PRO A 241 -8.70 -0.01 -5.06
N GLU A 242 -8.22 0.94 -4.25
CA GLU A 242 -7.36 0.68 -3.09
C GLU A 242 -8.15 0.14 -1.89
N CYS A 243 -9.49 0.23 -1.89
CA CYS A 243 -10.30 -0.23 -0.76
C CYS A 243 -10.55 -1.74 -0.82
N ASP A 244 -10.13 -2.47 0.21
CA ASP A 244 -10.36 -3.91 0.32
C ASP A 244 -11.80 -4.21 0.77
N ARG A 245 -12.58 -4.76 -0.16
CA ARG A 245 -13.99 -5.16 0.01
C ARG A 245 -14.15 -6.53 0.68
N ASN A 246 -13.07 -7.30 0.78
CA ASN A 246 -13.08 -8.70 1.21
C ASN A 246 -12.34 -8.93 2.53
N SER A 247 -11.84 -7.86 3.14
CA SER A 247 -11.28 -7.89 4.50
C SER A 247 -12.25 -8.55 5.46
N ARG A 248 -11.76 -9.49 6.28
CA ARG A 248 -12.56 -10.19 7.28
C ARG A 248 -12.31 -9.62 8.66
N ASN A 249 -13.39 -9.34 9.38
CA ASN A 249 -13.33 -8.93 10.78
C ASN A 249 -13.04 -10.13 11.72
N LYS A 250 -13.03 -9.90 13.03
CA LYS A 250 -12.77 -10.92 14.07
C LYS A 250 -13.81 -12.06 14.06
N GLU A 251 -15.00 -11.82 13.55
CA GLU A 251 -16.06 -12.83 13.39
C GLU A 251 -15.96 -13.57 12.04
N GLY A 252 -14.97 -13.26 11.21
CA GLY A 252 -14.80 -13.84 9.87
C GLY A 252 -15.74 -13.25 8.81
N LYS A 253 -16.48 -12.20 9.13
CA LYS A 253 -17.45 -11.54 8.24
C LYS A 253 -16.77 -10.47 7.39
N VAL A 254 -17.21 -10.32 6.15
CA VAL A 254 -16.82 -9.20 5.27
C VAL A 254 -17.79 -8.02 5.42
N PRO A 255 -17.47 -6.79 4.94
CA PRO A 255 -18.35 -5.64 5.07
C PRO A 255 -19.77 -5.86 4.55
N ARG A 256 -19.90 -6.60 3.42
CA ARG A 256 -21.18 -6.96 2.81
C ARG A 256 -22.08 -7.79 3.74
N ASP A 257 -21.51 -8.63 4.59
CA ASP A 257 -22.27 -9.54 5.46
C ASP A 257 -22.99 -8.82 6.62
N ILE A 258 -22.48 -7.65 7.03
CA ILE A 258 -22.95 -6.90 8.20
C ILE A 258 -23.79 -5.67 7.83
N ILE A 259 -24.32 -5.64 6.60
CA ILE A 259 -25.13 -4.53 6.08
C ILE A 259 -26.31 -4.21 7.02
N CYS A 260 -26.27 -2.98 7.54
CA CYS A 260 -27.26 -2.40 8.44
C CYS A 260 -27.46 -3.18 9.76
N ASP A 261 -26.47 -3.95 10.23
CA ASP A 261 -26.54 -4.68 11.51
C ASP A 261 -26.81 -3.76 12.71
N ARG A 262 -26.38 -2.49 12.64
CA ARG A 262 -26.60 -1.47 13.68
C ARG A 262 -27.62 -0.41 13.27
N MET A 263 -28.40 -0.63 12.21
CA MET A 263 -29.48 0.27 11.77
C MET A 263 -30.83 -0.47 11.76
N PRO A 264 -31.54 -0.51 12.91
CA PRO A 264 -32.83 -1.21 13.01
C PRO A 264 -33.93 -0.65 12.10
N SER A 265 -33.82 0.63 11.72
CA SER A 265 -34.76 1.30 10.82
C SER A 265 -34.57 0.95 9.34
N ALA A 266 -33.55 0.17 8.98
CA ALA A 266 -33.24 -0.15 7.60
C ALA A 266 -34.30 -1.08 6.97
N THR A 267 -34.91 -0.65 5.87
CA THR A 267 -35.85 -1.46 5.12
C THR A 267 -35.14 -2.56 4.32
N VAL A 268 -35.85 -3.64 3.99
CA VAL A 268 -35.31 -4.73 3.17
C VAL A 268 -34.83 -4.22 1.80
N ASN A 269 -35.56 -3.29 1.20
CA ASN A 269 -35.18 -2.67 -0.08
C ASN A 269 -33.89 -1.84 0.05
N PHE A 270 -33.72 -1.12 1.16
CA PHE A 270 -32.49 -0.37 1.42
C PHE A 270 -31.29 -1.30 1.55
N LYS A 271 -31.41 -2.40 2.31
CA LYS A 271 -30.34 -3.42 2.43
C LYS A 271 -29.97 -4.01 1.07
N LYS A 272 -30.96 -4.38 0.24
CA LYS A 272 -30.73 -4.88 -1.13
C LYS A 272 -30.01 -3.86 -2.01
N ARG A 273 -30.42 -2.59 -1.94
CA ARG A 273 -29.77 -1.52 -2.72
C ARG A 273 -28.31 -1.34 -2.29
N MET A 274 -28.02 -1.38 -0.99
CA MET A 274 -26.64 -1.28 -0.51
C MET A 274 -25.82 -2.53 -0.86
N ASP A 275 -26.42 -3.71 -0.81
CA ASP A 275 -25.81 -4.97 -1.24
C ASP A 275 -25.40 -4.93 -2.72
N SER A 276 -26.24 -4.33 -3.59
CA SER A 276 -25.95 -4.19 -5.02
C SER A 276 -24.72 -3.32 -5.33
N LEU A 277 -24.28 -2.46 -4.40
CA LEU A 277 -23.02 -1.71 -4.57
C LEU A 277 -21.81 -2.65 -4.58
N PHE A 278 -21.92 -3.81 -3.94
CA PHE A 278 -20.86 -4.82 -3.91
C PHE A 278 -20.81 -5.69 -5.16
N GLU A 279 -21.76 -5.55 -6.09
CA GLU A 279 -21.72 -6.26 -7.36
C GLU A 279 -20.70 -5.64 -8.31
N GLU A 280 -20.12 -6.46 -9.18
CA GLU A 280 -19.24 -5.96 -10.23
C GLU A 280 -20.09 -5.28 -11.31
N ARG A 281 -19.72 -4.05 -11.67
CA ARG A 281 -20.28 -3.36 -12.82
C ARG A 281 -19.48 -3.77 -14.05
N LEU A 282 -20.12 -4.49 -14.96
CA LEU A 282 -19.52 -4.94 -16.20
C LEU A 282 -19.91 -4.02 -17.36
N PHE A 283 -19.01 -3.93 -18.32
CA PHE A 283 -19.19 -3.22 -19.58
C PHE A 283 -19.01 -4.22 -20.71
N VAL A 284 -19.88 -4.16 -21.70
CA VAL A 284 -19.84 -5.05 -22.86
C VAL A 284 -19.35 -4.23 -24.06
N PRO A 285 -18.16 -4.54 -24.63
CA PRO A 285 -17.61 -3.80 -25.76
C PRO A 285 -18.30 -4.22 -27.06
N VAL A 286 -18.51 -3.28 -27.96
CA VAL A 286 -18.95 -3.54 -29.34
C VAL A 286 -17.74 -3.38 -30.26
N LEU A 287 -17.37 -4.48 -30.91
CA LEU A 287 -16.21 -4.61 -31.78
C LEU A 287 -16.63 -4.44 -33.24
N ARG A 288 -15.96 -3.55 -33.97
CA ARG A 288 -16.08 -3.44 -35.43
C ARG A 288 -14.72 -3.64 -36.09
N SER A 289 -14.73 -4.14 -37.32
CA SER A 289 -13.53 -4.10 -38.16
C SER A 289 -13.27 -2.66 -38.60
N GLU A 290 -12.00 -2.26 -38.72
CA GLU A 290 -11.62 -0.89 -39.08
C GLU A 290 -12.13 -0.47 -40.46
N ASP A 291 -12.34 -1.43 -41.36
CA ASP A 291 -12.85 -1.26 -42.72
C ASP A 291 -14.37 -1.41 -42.83
N ASN A 292 -15.09 -1.64 -41.72
CA ASN A 292 -16.51 -1.99 -41.68
C ASN A 292 -16.91 -3.14 -42.63
N SER A 293 -15.95 -3.98 -43.05
CA SER A 293 -16.22 -5.12 -43.94
C SER A 293 -16.95 -6.26 -43.25
N VAL A 294 -16.93 -6.30 -41.91
CA VAL A 294 -17.58 -7.32 -41.09
C VAL A 294 -18.64 -6.68 -40.20
N ALA A 295 -19.77 -7.37 -40.03
CA ALA A 295 -20.80 -6.95 -39.10
C ALA A 295 -20.24 -6.76 -37.68
N PRO A 296 -20.71 -5.74 -36.92
CA PRO A 296 -20.28 -5.53 -35.55
C PRO A 296 -20.57 -6.77 -34.68
N THR A 297 -19.63 -7.09 -33.79
CA THR A 297 -19.75 -8.21 -32.85
C THR A 297 -19.70 -7.70 -31.41
N VAL A 298 -20.49 -8.30 -30.54
CA VAL A 298 -20.44 -8.04 -29.09
C VAL A 298 -19.26 -8.82 -28.51
N GLY A 299 -18.36 -8.13 -27.81
CA GLY A 299 -17.21 -8.73 -27.14
C GLY A 299 -17.54 -9.19 -25.73
N GLU A 300 -16.59 -9.86 -25.07
CA GLU A 300 -16.81 -10.36 -23.72
C GLU A 300 -16.96 -9.21 -22.71
N PRO A 301 -17.88 -9.32 -21.73
CA PRO A 301 -18.00 -8.32 -20.67
C PRO A 301 -16.71 -8.19 -19.88
N PHE A 302 -16.25 -6.95 -19.68
CA PHE A 302 -15.08 -6.65 -18.87
C PHE A 302 -15.44 -5.65 -17.77
N SER A 303 -14.71 -5.73 -16.66
CA SER A 303 -14.74 -4.68 -15.64
C SER A 303 -13.57 -3.72 -15.88
N PRO A 304 -13.76 -2.39 -15.86
CA PRO A 304 -12.67 -1.41 -15.93
C PRO A 304 -11.64 -1.57 -14.81
N ARG A 305 -11.97 -2.31 -13.73
CA ARG A 305 -11.09 -2.61 -12.59
C ARG A 305 -10.33 -3.93 -12.74
N ALA A 306 -10.76 -4.83 -13.62
CA ALA A 306 -9.96 -5.98 -13.97
C ALA A 306 -8.91 -5.50 -14.97
N SER A 307 -7.62 -5.55 -14.61
CA SER A 307 -6.53 -5.31 -15.55
C SER A 307 -6.83 -6.07 -16.84
N PRO A 308 -6.75 -5.44 -18.03
CA PRO A 308 -7.04 -6.14 -19.26
C PRO A 308 -5.93 -7.18 -19.45
N MET A 309 -6.21 -8.42 -19.07
CA MET A 309 -5.54 -9.58 -19.63
C MET A 309 -6.00 -9.64 -21.08
N LEU A 310 -5.38 -8.83 -21.93
CA LEU A 310 -5.36 -9.05 -23.36
C LEU A 310 -4.66 -10.39 -23.55
N SER A 311 -5.41 -11.48 -23.53
CA SER A 311 -4.95 -12.79 -23.95
C SER A 311 -4.48 -12.65 -25.40
N PRO A 312 -3.17 -12.74 -25.71
CA PRO A 312 -2.70 -12.67 -27.07
C PRO A 312 -2.81 -14.09 -27.65
N THR A 313 -4.03 -14.55 -27.89
CA THR A 313 -4.28 -15.62 -28.87
C THR A 313 -4.81 -14.97 -30.14
N ALA A 314 -4.00 -14.08 -30.70
CA ALA A 314 -4.17 -13.61 -32.06
C ALA A 314 -3.69 -14.72 -33.00
N SER A 315 -4.62 -15.57 -33.43
CA SER A 315 -4.46 -16.31 -34.67
C SER A 315 -4.23 -15.28 -35.80
N LEU A 316 -3.15 -15.44 -36.57
CA LEU A 316 -2.61 -14.49 -37.56
C LEU A 316 -3.51 -14.25 -38.81
N LEU A 317 -4.84 -14.37 -38.69
CA LEU A 317 -5.81 -14.12 -39.75
C LEU A 317 -7.01 -13.27 -39.31
N VAL A 318 -6.94 -12.61 -38.14
CA VAL A 318 -8.04 -11.79 -37.64
C VAL A 318 -7.83 -10.33 -38.05
N THR A 319 -8.69 -9.82 -38.93
CA THR A 319 -8.88 -8.40 -39.19
C THR A 319 -8.84 -7.62 -37.88
N SER A 320 -7.98 -6.59 -37.77
CA SER A 320 -7.90 -5.72 -36.59
C SER A 320 -9.32 -5.23 -36.24
N ARG A 321 -9.82 -5.67 -35.08
CA ARG A 321 -11.11 -5.22 -34.54
C ARG A 321 -10.83 -4.20 -33.45
N SER A 322 -11.45 -3.04 -33.55
CA SER A 322 -11.36 -1.96 -32.56
C SER A 322 -12.65 -1.86 -31.76
N ILE A 323 -12.53 -1.43 -30.50
CA ILE A 323 -13.68 -1.13 -29.65
C ILE A 323 -14.24 0.22 -30.11
N VAL A 324 -15.46 0.22 -30.64
CA VAL A 324 -16.11 1.46 -31.15
C VAL A 324 -17.15 2.00 -30.17
N ALA A 325 -17.70 1.15 -29.31
CA ALA A 325 -18.63 1.54 -28.27
C ALA A 325 -18.56 0.56 -27.10
N THR A 326 -19.03 1.00 -25.93
CA THR A 326 -19.25 0.13 -24.76
C THR A 326 -20.68 0.31 -24.27
N ALA A 327 -21.32 -0.78 -23.87
CA ALA A 327 -22.61 -0.77 -23.19
C ALA A 327 -22.37 -1.04 -21.70
N GLY A 328 -22.90 -0.20 -20.81
CA GLY A 328 -22.75 -0.33 -19.36
C GLY A 328 -22.92 1.01 -18.64
N PRO A 329 -22.72 1.06 -17.30
CA PRO A 329 -22.45 -0.07 -16.41
C PRO A 329 -23.70 -0.92 -16.16
N MET A 330 -23.58 -2.24 -16.22
CA MET A 330 -24.69 -3.18 -15.95
C MET A 330 -24.28 -4.31 -15.01
N SER A 331 -25.26 -5.00 -14.42
CA SER A 331 -25.01 -6.14 -13.53
C SER A 331 -24.37 -7.31 -14.28
N PRO A 332 -23.68 -8.24 -13.60
CA PRO A 332 -23.08 -9.41 -14.26
C PRO A 332 -24.10 -10.29 -14.99
N THR A 333 -25.35 -10.32 -14.51
CA THR A 333 -26.45 -11.05 -15.14
C THR A 333 -26.96 -10.37 -16.41
N GLU A 334 -26.98 -9.04 -16.47
CA GLU A 334 -27.39 -8.28 -17.66
C GLU A 334 -26.30 -8.33 -18.72
N ALA A 335 -25.04 -8.19 -18.32
CA ALA A 335 -23.91 -8.24 -19.23
C ALA A 335 -23.76 -9.58 -19.96
N ARG A 336 -24.08 -10.70 -19.28
CA ARG A 336 -24.06 -12.05 -19.89
C ARG A 336 -25.24 -12.32 -20.82
N ARG A 337 -26.27 -11.47 -20.83
CA ARG A 337 -27.47 -11.61 -21.67
C ARG A 337 -27.41 -10.81 -22.97
N MET A 338 -26.46 -9.88 -23.11
CA MET A 338 -26.16 -9.19 -24.37
C MET A 338 -25.47 -10.14 -25.36
#